data_AF-A0A7V5JGJ9-F1
#
_entry.id   AF-A0A7V5JGJ9-F1
#
_cell.length_a   1.000
_cell.length_b   1.000
_cell.length_c   1.000
_cell.angle_alpha   90.00
_cell.angle_beta   90.00
_cell.angle_gamma   90.00
#
_symmetry.space_group_name_H-M   'P 1'
#
loop_
_entity.id
_entity.type
_entity.pdbx_description
1 polymer ?
#
loop_
_entity_poly.entity_id
_entity_poly.type
_entity_poly.pdbx_seq_one_letter_code
_entity_poly.pdbx_strand_id
1 'polypeptide(L)' 'MSSYLFTSESVSEGHPDKVADQISDAVLDALLEQDPHSRVACETLVKTGAAIIAGEISTEAWVDLDELVRKVICDIGYT' A
#
# COMPACT_ATOMS: atom_id res chain seq x y z
N MET A 1 -43.77 9.12 1.48
CA MET A 1 -42.32 9.03 1.78
C MET A 1 -41.58 9.57 0.57
N SER A 2 -40.65 10.51 0.77
CA SER A 2 -39.79 11.03 -0.30
C SER A 2 -38.73 10.00 -0.63
N SER A 3 -38.68 9.50 -1.87
CA SER A 3 -37.58 8.67 -2.36
C SER A 3 -36.43 9.58 -2.80
N TYR A 4 -35.20 9.30 -2.35
CA TYR A 4 -33.99 9.96 -2.86
C TYR A 4 -33.07 8.92 -3.51
N LEU A 5 -32.30 9.34 -4.51
CA LEU A 5 -31.33 8.49 -5.19
C LEU A 5 -29.96 8.70 -4.56
N PHE A 6 -29.27 7.60 -4.28
CA PHE A 6 -27.90 7.56 -3.77
C PHE A 6 -27.10 6.56 -4.58
N THR A 7 -25.87 6.93 -4.93
CA THR A 7 -24.94 6.06 -5.66
C THR A 7 -23.61 6.01 -4.94
N SER A 8 -22.96 4.86 -4.99
CA SER A 8 -21.61 4.61 -4.51
C SER A 8 -20.89 3.75 -5.55
N GLU A 9 -19.56 3.80 -5.53
CA GLU A 9 -18.69 3.02 -6.42
C GLU A 9 -17.58 2.34 -5.60
N SER A 10 -16.89 1.42 -6.26
CA SER A 10 -15.75 0.70 -5.72
C SER A 10 -14.80 0.37 -6.87
N VAL A 11 -13.53 0.11 -6.54
CA VAL A 11 -12.51 -0.29 -7.49
C VAL A 11 -11.86 -1.59 -7.00
N SER A 12 -11.33 -2.39 -7.91
CA SER A 12 -10.63 -3.63 -7.54
C SER A 12 -9.26 -3.34 -6.91
N GLU A 13 -8.68 -4.38 -6.30
CA GLU A 13 -7.31 -4.36 -5.77
C GLU A 13 -6.23 -3.99 -6.80
N GLY A 14 -6.49 -4.25 -8.10
CA GLY A 14 -5.60 -3.86 -9.20
C GLY A 14 -5.73 -2.39 -9.63
N HIS A 15 -6.67 -1.63 -9.09
CA HIS A 15 -6.71 -0.19 -9.37
C HIS A 15 -5.42 0.47 -8.86
N PRO A 16 -4.72 1.33 -9.64
CA PRO A 16 -3.40 1.84 -9.27
C PRO A 16 -3.38 2.53 -7.90
N ASP A 17 -4.43 3.27 -7.55
CA ASP A 17 -4.55 3.87 -6.20
C ASP A 17 -4.65 2.80 -5.12
N LYS A 18 -5.36 1.69 -5.35
CA LYS A 18 -5.43 0.57 -4.39
C LYS A 18 -4.17 -0.28 -4.37
N VAL A 19 -3.40 -0.33 -5.45
CA VAL A 19 -2.06 -0.92 -5.46
C VAL A 19 -1.15 -0.07 -4.57
N ALA A 20 -1.20 1.26 -4.67
CA ALA A 20 -0.45 2.15 -3.80
C ALA A 20 -0.81 1.95 -2.32
N ASP A 21 -2.10 1.92 -2.00
CA ASP A 21 -2.60 1.66 -0.64
C ASP A 21 -2.05 0.34 -0.10
N GLN A 22 -2.18 -0.76 -0.86
CA GLN A 22 -1.74 -2.08 -0.43
C GLN A 22 -0.22 -2.17 -0.21
N ILE A 23 0.57 -1.49 -1.04
CA ILE A 23 2.02 -1.41 -0.85
C ILE A 23 2.35 -0.65 0.44
N SER A 24 1.73 0.50 0.65
CA SER A 24 1.95 1.30 1.87
C SER A 24 1.57 0.54 3.14
N ASP A 25 0.43 -0.17 3.13
CA ASP A 25 -0.01 -1.00 4.26
C ASP A 25 0.91 -2.22 4.46
N ALA A 26 1.40 -2.86 3.40
CA ALA A 26 2.35 -3.97 3.52
C ALA A 26 3.67 -3.53 4.17
N VAL A 27 4.14 -2.32 3.87
CA VAL A 27 5.33 -1.73 4.54
C VAL A 27 5.04 -1.49 6.02
N LEU A 28 3.87 -0.91 6.35
CA LEU A 28 3.46 -0.72 7.74
C LEU A 28 3.42 -2.06 8.50
N ASP A 29 2.78 -3.08 7.93
CA ASP A 29 2.64 -4.40 8.53
C ASP A 29 4.00 -5.05 8.78
N ALA A 30 4.88 -5.06 7.78
CA ALA A 30 6.20 -5.68 7.89
C ALA A 30 7.09 -5.00 8.96
N LEU A 31 6.93 -3.70 9.14
CA LEU A 31 7.63 -2.94 10.18
C LEU A 31 7.04 -3.19 11.56
N LEU A 32 5.71 -3.17 11.70
CA LEU A 32 5.03 -3.42 12.97
C LEU A 32 5.18 -4.86 13.48
N GLU A 33 5.33 -5.83 12.57
CA GLU A 33 5.59 -7.23 12.92
C GLU A 33 6.93 -7.38 13.68
N GLN A 34 7.94 -6.58 13.31
CA GLN A 34 9.27 -6.63 13.91
C GLN A 34 9.45 -5.62 15.05
N ASP A 35 8.88 -4.42 14.91
CA ASP A 35 8.92 -3.34 15.90
C ASP A 35 7.51 -2.73 16.07
N PRO A 36 6.76 -3.15 17.10
CA PRO A 36 5.42 -2.64 17.40
C PRO A 36 5.35 -1.14 17.74
N HIS A 37 6.49 -0.48 17.96
CA HIS A 37 6.57 0.95 18.23
C HIS A 37 6.96 1.79 17.00
N SER A 38 7.05 1.15 15.83
CA SER A 38 7.31 1.82 14.55
C SER A 38 6.34 2.97 14.31
N ARG A 39 6.88 4.13 13.90
CA ARG A 39 6.10 5.25 13.37
C ARG A 39 6.33 5.32 11.87
N VAL A 40 5.28 5.11 11.10
CA VAL A 40 5.34 4.90 9.65
C VAL A 40 4.37 5.85 8.98
N ALA A 41 4.90 6.75 8.16
CA ALA A 41 4.17 7.54 7.18
C ALA A 41 4.69 7.15 5.80
N CYS A 42 4.27 5.98 5.31
CA CYS A 42 4.72 5.43 4.04
C CYS A 42 3.80 5.84 2.90
N GLU A 43 4.33 6.57 1.93
CA GLU A 43 3.60 7.05 0.75
C GLU A 43 4.05 6.28 -0.49
N THR A 44 3.12 5.85 -1.32
CA THR A 44 3.41 5.09 -2.54
C THR A 44 2.87 5.80 -3.76
N LEU A 45 3.72 6.03 -4.77
CA LEU A 45 3.33 6.48 -6.09
C LEU A 45 3.57 5.37 -7.11
N VAL A 46 2.55 5.04 -7.91
CA VAL A 46 2.64 4.00 -8.95
C VAL A 46 2.41 4.63 -10.31
N LYS A 47 3.29 4.33 -11.27
CA LYS A 47 3.13 4.69 -12.70
C LYS A 47 3.76 3.63 -13.59
N THR A 48 3.58 3.74 -14.91
CA THR A 48 4.13 2.80 -15.90
C THR A 48 5.61 2.43 -15.68
N GLY A 49 5.87 1.22 -15.19
CA GLY A 49 7.22 0.71 -14.96
C GLY A 49 7.94 1.28 -13.72
N ALA A 50 7.22 1.91 -12.79
CA ALA A 50 7.79 2.37 -11.53
C ALA A 50 6.78 2.33 -10.38
N ALA A 51 7.23 1.83 -9.23
CA ALA A 51 6.64 2.09 -7.92
C ALA A 51 7.69 2.87 -7.11
N ILE A 52 7.28 4.00 -6.55
CA ILE A 52 8.15 4.89 -5.77
C ILE A 52 7.62 4.90 -4.35
N ILE A 53 8.47 4.49 -3.40
CA ILE A 53 8.19 4.54 -1.96
C ILE A 53 8.84 5.80 -1.39
N ALA A 54 8.07 6.56 -0.62
CA ALA A 54 8.48 7.81 -0.01
C ALA A 54 7.88 7.97 1.39
N GLY A 55 8.22 9.08 2.06
CA GLY A 55 7.71 9.43 3.37
C GLY A 55 8.70 9.17 4.50
N GLU A 56 8.20 9.09 5.73
CA GLU A 56 9.02 9.06 6.94
C GLU A 56 8.77 7.80 7.77
N ILE A 57 9.86 7.10 8.09
CA ILE A 57 9.84 5.90 8.92
C ILE A 57 10.80 6.09 10.08
N SER A 58 10.32 5.81 11.29
CA SER A 58 11.13 5.71 12.51
C SER A 58 10.85 4.37 13.18
N THR A 59 11.82 3.47 13.14
CA THR A 59 11.69 2.05 13.54
C THR A 59 13.07 1.46 13.83
N GLU A 60 13.14 0.41 14.65
CA GLU A 60 14.32 -0.46 14.76
C GLU A 60 14.27 -1.68 13.82
N ALA A 61 13.14 -1.90 13.13
CA ALA A 61 12.96 -2.99 12.18
C ALA A 61 13.79 -2.82 10.90
N TRP A 62 14.10 -3.94 10.25
CA TRP A 62 14.70 -3.96 8.94
C TRP A 62 13.83 -4.76 7.97
N VAL A 63 13.49 -4.15 6.83
CA VAL A 63 12.65 -4.74 5.79
C VAL A 63 13.29 -4.48 4.44
N ASP A 64 13.40 -5.52 3.60
CA ASP A 64 13.74 -5.35 2.19
C ASP A 64 12.51 -4.83 1.45
N LEU A 65 12.46 -3.51 1.24
CA LEU A 65 11.34 -2.85 0.58
C LEU A 65 11.19 -3.28 -0.87
N ASP A 66 12.30 -3.53 -1.59
CA ASP A 66 12.24 -3.89 -3.00
C ASP A 66 11.61 -5.29 -3.18
N GLU A 67 12.00 -6.25 -2.34
CA GLU A 67 11.41 -7.59 -2.34
C GLU A 67 9.92 -7.53 -1.94
N LEU A 68 9.60 -6.82 -0.85
CA LEU A 68 8.24 -6.70 -0.35
C LEU A 68 7.29 -6.06 -1.37
N VAL A 69 7.69 -4.91 -1.95
CA VAL A 69 6.88 -4.19 -2.95
C VAL A 69 6.64 -5.06 -4.18
N ARG A 70 7.66 -5.76 -4.67
CA ARG A 70 7.51 -6.65 -5.84
C ARG A 70 6.56 -7.80 -5.54
N LYS A 71 6.66 -8.40 -4.35
CA LYS A 71 5.77 -9.47 -3.93
C LYS A 71 4.31 -8.99 -3.92
N VAL A 72 4.02 -7.85 -3.30
CA VAL A 72 2.67 -7.27 -3.28
C VAL A 72 2.14 -7.04 -4.71
N ILE A 73 2.95 -6.46 -5.59
CA ILE A 73 2.57 -6.21 -6.99
C ILE A 73 2.27 -7.53 -7.73
N CYS A 74 3.09 -8.57 -7.54
CA CYS A 74 2.87 -9.88 -8.14
C CYS A 74 1.64 -10.61 -7.57
N ASP A 75 1.40 -10.50 -6.26
CA ASP A 75 0.24 -11.11 -5.59
C ASP A 75 -1.09 -10.50 -6.08
N ILE A 76 -1.10 -9.20 -6.44
CA ILE A 76 -2.24 -8.51 -7.09
C ILE A 76 -2.46 -9.00 -8.55
N GLY A 77 -1.46 -9.63 -9.17
CA GLY A 77 -1.55 -10.21 -10.52
C GLY A 77 -0.77 -9.48 -11.61
N TYR A 78 0.09 -8.51 -11.26
CA TYR A 78 1.02 -7.89 -12.20
C TYR A 78 2.34 -8.69 -12.23
N THR A 79 2.37 -9.74 -13.05
CA THR A 79 3.48 -10.71 -13.15
C THR A 79 4.39 -10.49 -14.35
#